data_AF-A0A662I4S0-F1
#
_entry.id   AF-A0A662I4S0-F1
#
_cell.length_a   1.000
_cell.length_b   1.000
_cell.length_c   1.000
_cell.angle_alpha   90.00
_cell.angle_beta   90.00
_cell.angle_gamma   90.00
#
_symmetry.space_group_name_H-M   'P 1'
#
loop_
_entity.id
_entity.type
_entity.pdbx_description
1 polymer ?
#
loop_
_entity_poly.entity_id
_entity_poly.type
_entity_poly.pdbx_seq_one_letter_code
_entity_poly.pdbx_strand_id
1 'polypeptide(L)'
;MPKDLRFYLTRLELFHELKKMKCPVRWHAYEYLIFCKDFICVVLLEPWKDTASIFFRGNHEKINYIKKLLLKYNVNKIVIKKID
;
A
#
# COMPACT_ATOMS: atom_id res chain seq x y z
N MET A 1 3.25 -9.63 -21.22
CA MET A 1 4.72 -9.45 -21.21
C MET A 1 5.17 -8.02 -20.85
N PRO A 2 4.87 -6.92 -21.56
CA PRO A 2 5.28 -5.57 -21.12
C PRO A 2 4.46 -4.99 -19.95
N LYS A 3 3.21 -5.45 -19.77
CA LYS A 3 2.34 -5.01 -18.67
C LYS A 3 2.79 -5.60 -17.33
N ASP A 4 3.19 -6.87 -17.32
CA ASP A 4 3.58 -7.59 -16.11
C ASP A 4 4.87 -7.03 -15.49
N LEU A 5 5.86 -6.70 -16.33
CA LEU A 5 7.10 -6.08 -15.88
C LEU A 5 6.88 -4.68 -15.31
N ARG A 6 6.01 -3.88 -15.96
CA ARG A 6 5.64 -2.54 -15.45
C ARG A 6 4.95 -2.62 -14.10
N PHE A 7 4.00 -3.55 -13.93
CA PHE A 7 3.35 -3.76 -12.65
C PHE A 7 4.32 -4.23 -11.56
N TYR A 8 5.29 -5.07 -11.93
CA TYR A 8 6.33 -5.49 -10.99
C TYR A 8 7.21 -4.32 -10.53
N LEU A 9 7.63 -3.44 -11.44
CA LEU A 9 8.39 -2.23 -11.11
C LEU A 9 7.59 -1.29 -10.20
N THR A 10 6.33 -0.99 -10.55
CA THR A 10 5.45 -0.17 -9.69
C THR A 10 5.31 -0.76 -8.29
N ARG A 11 5.22 -2.10 -8.18
CA ARG A 11 5.14 -2.77 -6.88
C ARG A 11 6.43 -2.64 -6.07
N LEU A 12 7.59 -2.77 -6.72
CA LEU A 12 8.89 -2.57 -6.08
C LEU A 12 9.09 -1.12 -5.61
N GLU A 13 8.70 -0.14 -6.42
CA GLU A 13 8.78 1.28 -6.07
C GLU A 13 7.87 1.60 -4.87
N LEU A 14 6.62 1.12 -4.91
CA LEU A 14 5.69 1.26 -3.79
C LEU A 14 6.27 0.63 -2.50
N PHE A 15 6.84 -0.58 -2.59
CA PHE A 15 7.50 -1.22 -1.47
C PHE A 15 8.66 -0.39 -0.90
N HIS A 16 9.50 0.16 -1.79
CA HIS A 16 10.62 1.01 -1.40
C HIS A 16 10.15 2.28 -0.68
N GLU A 17 9.14 2.96 -1.21
CA GLU A 17 8.57 4.16 -0.58
C GLU A 17 7.91 3.86 0.76
N LEU A 18 7.13 2.77 0.87
CA LEU A 18 6.53 2.35 2.15
C LEU A 18 7.59 2.08 3.23
N LYS A 19 8.76 1.55 2.87
CA LYS A 19 9.87 1.36 3.81
C LYS A 19 10.42 2.67 4.40
N LYS A 20 10.24 3.82 3.73
CA LYS A 20 10.67 5.13 4.25
C LYS A 20 9.85 5.57 5.47
N MET A 21 8.71 4.95 5.74
CA MET A 21 7.92 5.18 6.96
C MET A 21 8.62 4.71 8.25
N LYS A 22 9.80 4.08 8.16
CA LYS A 22 10.54 3.48 9.29
C LYS A 22 9.73 2.42 10.04
N CYS A 23 8.84 1.74 9.32
CA CYS A 23 8.08 0.60 9.80
C CYS A 23 8.50 -0.66 9.03
N PRO A 24 8.59 -1.84 9.68
CA PRO A 24 8.65 -3.10 8.97
C PRO A 24 7.55 -3.21 7.90
N VAL A 25 7.97 -3.43 6.66
CA VAL A 25 7.08 -3.70 5.53
C VAL A 25 7.40 -5.08 4.98
N ARG A 26 6.39 -5.94 4.91
CA ARG A 26 6.43 -7.20 4.17
C ARG A 26 5.56 -7.08 2.94
N TRP A 27 5.97 -7.76 1.88
CA TRP A 27 5.29 -7.76 0.60
C TRP A 27 5.13 -9.19 0.12
N HIS A 28 3.91 -9.56 -0.26
CA HIS A 28 3.61 -10.85 -0.86
C HIS A 28 2.57 -10.64 -1.96
N ALA A 29 2.93 -10.98 -3.20
CA ALA A 29 2.08 -10.76 -4.37
C ALA A 29 1.53 -9.31 -4.41
N TYR A 30 0.23 -9.12 -4.23
CA TYR A 30 -0.42 -7.83 -4.32
C TYR A 30 -0.66 -7.16 -2.96
N GLU A 31 -0.11 -7.74 -1.91
CA GLU A 31 -0.39 -7.36 -0.53
C GLU A 31 0.86 -6.76 0.13
N TYR A 32 0.68 -5.61 0.78
CA TYR A 32 1.71 -4.97 1.58
C TYR A 32 1.26 -4.91 3.02
N LEU A 33 2.08 -5.45 3.89
CA LEU A 33 1.81 -5.55 5.30
C LEU A 33 2.80 -4.65 6.03
N ILE A 34 2.28 -3.60 6.66
CA ILE A 34 3.03 -2.53 7.32
C ILE A 34 2.78 -2.63 8.81
N PHE A 35 3.85 -2.80 9.58
CA PHE A 35 3.78 -2.95 11.03
C PHE A 35 4.61 -1.87 11.71
N CYS A 36 3.98 -1.06 12.54
CA CYS A 36 4.60 -0.15 13.48
C CYS A 36 4.06 -0.46 14.90
N LYS A 37 4.72 0.05 15.95
CA LYS A 37 4.29 -0.17 17.34
C LYS A 37 2.84 0.26 17.61
N ASP A 38 2.38 1.31 16.95
CA ASP A 38 1.07 1.96 17.12
C ASP A 38 0.15 1.77 15.89
N PHE A 39 0.54 0.92 14.94
CA PHE A 39 -0.11 0.86 13.64
C PHE A 39 0.10 -0.47 12.94
N ILE A 40 -0.98 -1.11 12.51
CA ILE A 40 -0.92 -2.29 11.64
C ILE A 40 -1.76 -1.97 10.42
N CYS A 41 -1.24 -2.25 9.23
CA CYS A 41 -1.94 -1.97 7.98
C CYS A 41 -1.64 -3.02 6.92
N VAL A 42 -2.69 -3.42 6.22
CA VAL A 42 -2.64 -4.24 5.00
C VAL A 42 -3.12 -3.37 3.85
N VAL A 43 -2.30 -3.27 2.80
CA VAL A 43 -2.69 -2.67 1.52
C VAL A 43 -2.82 -3.78 0.50
N LEU A 44 -4.02 -4.03 0.01
CA LEU A 44 -4.29 -4.90 -1.13
C LEU A 44 -4.34 -4.05 -2.38
N LEU A 45 -3.42 -4.28 -3.31
CA LEU A 45 -3.29 -3.52 -4.55
C LEU A 45 -3.86 -4.34 -5.71
N GLU A 46 -4.84 -3.81 -6.44
CA GLU A 46 -5.35 -4.41 -7.67
C GLU A 46 -5.02 -3.49 -8.86
N PRO A 47 -3.78 -3.49 -9.39
CA PRO A 47 -3.35 -2.54 -10.41
C PRO A 47 -4.19 -2.59 -11.69
N TRP A 48 -4.68 -3.79 -12.05
CA TRP A 48 -5.51 -4.00 -13.24
C TRP A 48 -6.89 -3.34 -13.12
N LYS A 49 -7.33 -3.00 -11.91
CA LYS A 49 -8.60 -2.31 -11.63
C LYS A 49 -8.40 -0.86 -11.19
N ASP A 50 -7.16 -0.36 -11.17
CA ASP A 50 -6.87 0.98 -10.63
C ASP A 50 -7.42 1.15 -9.20
N THR A 51 -7.33 0.07 -8.41
CA THR A 51 -7.98 -0.03 -7.10
C THR A 51 -6.99 -0.49 -6.03
N ALA A 52 -7.13 0.06 -4.82
CA ALA A 52 -6.49 -0.47 -3.62
C ALA A 52 -7.46 -0.48 -2.45
N SER A 53 -7.32 -1.49 -1.60
CA SER A 53 -8.00 -1.56 -0.31
C SER A 53 -6.97 -1.45 0.81
N ILE A 54 -7.22 -0.54 1.75
CA ILE A 54 -6.39 -0.33 2.94
C ILE A 54 -7.19 -0.80 4.15
N PHE A 55 -6.67 -1.79 4.86
CA PHE A 55 -7.20 -2.28 6.12
C PHE A 55 -6.22 -1.92 7.23
N PHE A 56 -6.66 -1.24 8.28
CA PHE A 56 -5.71 -0.80 9.30
C PHE A 56 -6.29 -0.72 10.71
N ARG A 57 -5.39 -0.76 11.69
CA ARG A 57 -5.65 -0.53 13.11
C ARG A 57 -4.62 0.44 13.67
N GLY A 58 -5.04 1.33 14.57
CA GLY A 58 -4.16 2.28 15.26
C GLY A 58 -4.05 3.64 14.57
N ASN A 59 -2.83 4.18 14.44
CA ASN A 59 -2.56 5.56 14.05
C ASN A 59 -3.10 5.93 12.64
N HIS A 60 -4.07 6.84 12.58
CA HIS A 60 -4.76 7.22 11.33
C HIS A 60 -3.93 8.15 10.43
N GLU A 61 -2.96 8.90 10.98
CA GLU A 61 -2.17 9.83 10.18
C GLU A 61 -1.30 9.11 9.15
N LYS A 62 -0.81 7.91 9.50
CA LYS A 62 -0.04 7.05 8.61
C LYS A 62 -0.83 6.62 7.37
N ILE A 63 -2.16 6.57 7.45
CA ILE A 63 -3.03 6.24 6.31
C ILE A 63 -3.02 7.34 5.27
N ASN A 64 -2.95 8.62 5.68
CA ASN A 64 -2.87 9.73 4.74
C ASN A 64 -1.61 9.67 3.89
N TYR A 65 -0.48 9.24 4.46
CA TYR A 65 0.76 9.02 3.72
C TYR A 65 0.59 7.91 2.68
N ILE A 66 0.06 6.74 3.09
CA ILE A 66 -0.16 5.60 2.20
C ILE A 66 -1.13 5.97 1.06
N LYS A 67 -2.21 6.70 1.36
CA LYS A 67 -3.17 7.18 0.36
C LYS A 67 -2.50 8.07 -0.69
N LYS A 68 -1.71 9.06 -0.26
CA LYS A 68 -0.97 9.95 -1.18
C LYS A 68 -0.01 9.16 -2.07
N LEU A 69 0.65 8.16 -1.49
CA LEU A 69 1.56 7.30 -2.22
C LEU A 69 0.84 6.50 -3.31
N LEU A 70 -0.28 5.86 -2.98
CA LEU A 70 -1.09 5.10 -3.95
C LEU A 70 -1.61 5.98 -5.09
N LEU A 71 -2.07 7.20 -4.80
CA LEU A 71 -2.50 8.17 -5.83
C LEU A 71 -1.37 8.53 -6.79
N LYS A 72 -0.13 8.69 -6.30
CA LYS A 72 1.06 8.95 -7.13
C LYS A 72 1.33 7.82 -8.14
N TYR A 73 0.92 6.59 -7.81
CA TYR A 73 1.06 5.41 -8.68
C TYR A 73 -0.15 5.16 -9.58
N ASN A 74 -0.99 6.17 -9.81
CA ASN A 74 -2.24 6.05 -10.58
C ASN A 74 -3.13 4.93 -10.02
N VAL A 75 -3.32 4.92 -8.69
CA VAL A 75 -4.31 4.09 -7.99
C VAL A 75 -5.39 5.01 -7.45
N ASN A 76 -6.42 5.25 -8.23
CA ASN A 76 -7.42 6.29 -7.99
C ASN A 76 -8.56 5.82 -7.09
N LYS A 77 -8.90 4.53 -7.12
CA LYS A 77 -9.99 3.97 -6.30
C LYS A 77 -9.42 3.37 -5.02
N ILE A 78 -9.39 4.15 -3.95
CA ILE A 78 -8.85 3.73 -2.66
C ILE A 78 -9.99 3.53 -1.66
N VAL A 79 -10.20 2.29 -1.24
CA VAL A 79 -11.14 1.91 -0.18
C VAL A 79 -10.38 1.81 1.14
N ILE A 80 -10.83 2.51 2.18
CA ILE A 80 -10.17 2.52 3.49
C ILE A 80 -11.12 1.91 4.52
N LYS A 81 -10.65 0.90 5.25
CA LYS A 81 -11.39 0.19 6.29
C LYS A 81 -10.56 0.14 7.57
N LYS A 82 -11.11 0.67 8.66
CA LYS A 82 -10.54 0.52 9.99
C LYS A 82 -11.00 -0.83 10.58
N ILE A 83 -10.08 -1.54 11.22
CA ILE A 83 -10.33 -2.77 11.98
C ILE A 83 -10.20 -2.41 13.46
N ASP A 84 -11.19 -2.76 14.26
CA ASP A 84 -11.24 -2.51 15.72
C ASP A 84 -10.36 -3.49 16.52
#